data_AF-A0A654IN00-F1
#
_entry.id   AF-A0A654IN00-F1
#
_cell.length_a   1.000
_cell.length_b   1.000
_cell.length_c   1.000
_cell.angle_alpha   90.00
_cell.angle_beta   90.00
_cell.angle_gamma   90.00
#
_symmetry.space_group_name_H-M   'P 1'
#
loop_
_entity.id
_entity.type
_entity.pdbx_description
1 polymer ?
#
loop_
_entity_poly.entity_id
_entity_poly.type
_entity_poly.pdbx_seq_one_letter_code
_entity_poly.pdbx_strand_id
1 'polypeptide(L)'
;MDYLTENGGKKPTKFYFGTNSHVAKALKDDLLSVSLTRLNSNISVGQTFNLNGYDKNFTKFVFTPKNSKKISDAITTIFHATDFIKEDKNPLKFLEPTQMKKYGDAGIFADFAVIEVDFAKLLNDSEYTHTVWSESKEITSSYENKQEELISKITNDYASDNSKKVQFVSDSLLDEAYYKKYDRKLDFDKTKSDEVEAYKKLESLYIVGYPTANEDYYLDQYEDHTQLSTKKYDFSLWVNSESKYYKKLANKEGYTSSFSKEELEKGNFLSYQIGYRSFIDKPGLTDGFLAAHRVGKKLYTLNEKNNGQSKKYFNYGLEILPRFYAPAGGASGSSVRTKDNKLLAVYHAANNIAKTGLAATFRSNGYNYKGLFGSYNLGQYDLIYGGGSDQASGKSYREVMKVKYSNAKSALFSKGFDDVPEEFKFKTQAK
;
A
#
# COMPACT_ATOMS: atom_id res chain seq x y z
N MET A 1 3.97 8.26 1.94
CA MET A 1 3.59 9.29 2.93
C MET A 1 3.77 10.65 2.27
N ASP A 2 2.80 11.53 2.39
CA ASP A 2 2.87 12.93 1.94
C ASP A 2 2.67 13.85 3.16
N TYR A 3 2.93 15.14 3.03
CA TYR A 3 2.67 16.14 4.08
C TYR A 3 2.49 17.53 3.44
N LEU A 4 1.68 18.38 4.07
CA LEU A 4 1.55 19.78 3.63
C LEU A 4 2.82 20.54 3.99
N THR A 5 3.34 21.33 3.06
CA THR A 5 4.46 22.23 3.34
C THR A 5 3.95 23.46 4.06
N GLU A 6 4.51 23.78 5.22
CA GLU A 6 4.16 24.96 5.99
C GLU A 6 4.93 26.19 5.51
N ASN A 7 4.32 27.37 5.63
CA ASN A 7 4.97 28.64 5.31
C ASN A 7 6.04 29.00 6.36
N GLY A 8 7.12 29.64 5.94
CA GLY A 8 8.12 30.22 6.85
C GLY A 8 9.06 29.19 7.52
N GLY A 9 9.24 28.01 6.93
CA GLY A 9 10.24 27.03 7.39
C GLY A 9 9.82 26.18 8.59
N LYS A 10 8.55 26.23 9.00
CA LYS A 10 8.01 25.37 10.07
C LYS A 10 7.99 23.90 9.65
N LYS A 11 8.18 22.99 10.61
CA LYS A 11 8.03 21.56 10.36
C LYS A 11 6.55 21.21 10.12
N PRO A 12 6.26 20.27 9.21
CA PRO A 12 4.89 19.86 8.94
C PRO A 12 4.28 19.13 10.14
N THR A 13 3.00 19.37 10.38
CA THR A 13 2.23 18.69 11.44
C THR A 13 1.15 17.77 10.89
N LYS A 14 0.77 17.95 9.62
CA LYS A 14 -0.22 17.11 8.92
C LYS A 14 0.45 16.18 7.91
N PHE A 15 0.19 14.88 8.07
CA PHE A 15 0.75 13.83 7.23
C PHE A 15 -0.35 12.98 6.62
N TYR A 16 -0.07 12.44 5.43
CA TYR A 16 -1.01 11.66 4.64
C TYR A 16 -0.44 10.27 4.37
N PHE A 17 -1.18 9.24 4.76
CA PHE A 17 -0.79 7.85 4.68
C PHE A 17 -1.72 7.11 3.72
N GLY A 18 -1.14 6.51 2.69
CA GLY A 18 -1.85 5.60 1.80
C GLY A 18 -2.06 4.25 2.47
N THR A 19 -3.26 3.69 2.36
CA THR A 19 -3.62 2.35 2.85
C THR A 19 -4.76 1.78 2.00
N ASN A 20 -5.36 0.66 2.39
CA ASN A 20 -6.56 0.14 1.73
C ASN A 20 -7.84 0.84 2.21
N SER A 21 -8.83 0.92 1.32
CA SER A 21 -10.16 1.45 1.64
C SER A 21 -10.87 0.62 2.72
N HIS A 22 -10.68 -0.71 2.74
CA HIS A 22 -11.26 -1.54 3.79
C HIS A 22 -10.61 -1.39 5.17
N VAL A 23 -9.37 -0.92 5.23
CA VAL A 23 -8.69 -0.56 6.49
C VAL A 23 -9.17 0.82 6.94
N ALA A 24 -9.16 1.80 6.04
CA ALA A 24 -9.50 3.18 6.36
C ALA A 24 -10.96 3.34 6.84
N LYS A 25 -11.90 2.48 6.42
CA LYS A 25 -13.28 2.50 6.94
C LYS A 25 -13.42 2.13 8.42
N ALA A 26 -12.37 1.57 9.03
CA ALA A 26 -12.36 1.28 10.47
C ALA A 26 -12.18 2.56 11.32
N LEU A 27 -11.74 3.66 10.71
CA LEU A 27 -11.69 4.97 11.36
C LEU A 27 -13.11 5.53 11.53
N LYS A 28 -13.65 5.33 12.72
CA LYS A 28 -14.99 5.74 13.13
C LYS A 28 -14.92 6.57 14.42
N ASP A 29 -16.03 7.23 14.73
CA ASP A 29 -16.16 8.09 15.90
C ASP A 29 -16.06 7.35 17.25
N ASP A 30 -16.28 6.04 17.26
CA ASP A 30 -16.21 5.17 18.44
C ASP A 30 -14.81 4.54 18.66
N LEU A 31 -13.82 4.93 17.85
CA LEU A 31 -12.45 4.42 17.99
C LEU A 31 -11.82 4.91 19.31
N LEU A 32 -11.48 3.96 20.17
CA LEU A 32 -10.93 4.24 21.52
C LEU A 32 -9.48 4.71 21.50
N SER A 33 -8.67 4.21 20.56
CA SER A 33 -7.27 4.58 20.44
C SER A 33 -6.73 4.22 19.06
N VAL A 34 -5.60 4.83 18.72
CA VAL A 34 -4.85 4.55 17.50
C VAL A 34 -3.38 4.43 17.86
N SER A 35 -2.67 3.55 17.16
CA SER A 35 -1.22 3.44 17.32
C SER A 35 -0.50 3.45 15.99
N LEU A 36 0.65 4.11 15.96
CA LEU A 36 1.60 4.09 14.86
C LEU A 36 2.85 3.37 15.33
N THR A 37 3.16 2.23 14.70
CA THR A 37 4.41 1.50 14.93
C THR A 37 5.38 1.81 13.81
N ARG A 38 6.61 2.12 14.18
CA ARG A 38 7.66 2.57 13.28
C ARG A 38 8.91 1.71 13.47
N LEU A 39 9.47 1.23 12.37
CA LEU A 39 10.82 0.67 12.34
C LEU A 39 11.85 1.79 12.46
N ASN A 40 12.73 1.69 13.44
CA ASN A 40 13.74 2.70 13.76
C ASN A 40 14.77 2.82 12.63
N SER A 41 15.36 4.01 12.46
CA SER A 41 16.26 4.29 11.33
C SER A 41 17.61 3.57 11.40
N ASN A 42 18.05 3.17 12.59
CA ASN A 42 19.38 2.62 12.83
C ASN A 42 19.34 1.09 12.79
N ILE A 43 18.99 0.53 11.63
CA ILE A 43 18.92 -0.91 11.40
C ILE A 43 19.84 -1.33 10.27
N SER A 44 20.33 -2.56 10.32
CA SER A 44 21.15 -3.14 9.24
C SER A 44 20.34 -4.07 8.36
N VAL A 45 20.66 -4.09 7.07
CA VAL A 45 20.09 -5.07 6.13
C VAL A 45 20.51 -6.49 6.55
N GLY A 46 19.58 -7.44 6.44
CA GLY A 46 19.84 -8.86 6.79
C GLY A 46 19.67 -9.19 8.28
N GLN A 47 19.25 -8.23 9.11
CA GLN A 47 18.86 -8.51 10.50
C GLN A 47 17.54 -9.29 10.57
N THR A 48 17.47 -10.21 11.53
CA THR A 48 16.22 -10.88 11.93
C THR A 48 15.62 -10.10 13.08
N PHE A 49 14.31 -9.83 13.01
CA PHE A 49 13.57 -9.12 14.06
C PHE A 49 12.70 -10.09 14.85
N ASN A 50 12.47 -9.76 16.12
CA ASN A 50 11.39 -10.31 16.92
C ASN A 50 10.04 -9.71 16.47
N LEU A 51 8.94 -10.12 17.10
CA LEU A 51 7.65 -9.46 16.95
C LEU A 51 7.78 -7.96 17.29
N ASN A 52 7.02 -7.12 16.59
CA ASN A 52 7.15 -5.66 16.64
C ASN A 52 7.07 -5.12 18.08
N GLY A 53 6.21 -5.69 18.93
CA GLY A 53 6.08 -5.30 20.33
C GLY A 53 7.24 -5.77 21.23
N TYR A 54 8.06 -6.71 20.79
CA TYR A 54 9.15 -7.33 21.56
C TYR A 54 10.55 -6.98 21.04
N ASP A 55 10.64 -6.10 20.04
CA ASP A 55 11.90 -5.77 19.38
C ASP A 55 12.25 -4.28 19.55
N LYS A 56 13.44 -3.99 20.06
CA LYS A 56 13.96 -2.61 20.26
C LYS A 56 14.09 -1.79 18.98
N ASN A 57 14.11 -2.45 17.82
CA ASN A 57 14.17 -1.77 16.53
C ASN A 57 12.82 -1.19 16.14
N PHE A 58 11.75 -1.42 16.93
CA PHE A 58 10.44 -0.82 16.71
C PHE A 58 10.08 0.12 17.84
N THR A 59 9.41 1.21 17.49
CA THR A 59 8.80 2.12 18.46
C THR A 59 7.33 2.31 18.11
N LYS A 60 6.47 2.15 19.10
CA LYS A 60 5.02 2.32 18.97
C LYS A 60 4.58 3.58 19.70
N PHE A 61 3.88 4.45 18.98
CA PHE A 61 3.26 5.65 19.51
C PHE A 61 1.76 5.40 19.61
N VAL A 62 1.18 5.58 20.79
CA VAL A 62 -0.25 5.32 21.04
C VAL A 62 -0.92 6.64 21.40
N PHE A 63 -2.05 6.93 20.75
CA PHE A 63 -2.86 8.11 21.00
C PHE A 63 -4.27 7.70 21.42
N THR A 64 -4.75 8.29 22.52
CA THR A 64 -6.06 8.02 23.11
C THR A 64 -6.77 9.35 23.36
N PRO A 65 -8.02 9.54 22.92
CA PRO A 65 -8.73 10.80 23.15
C PRO A 65 -9.10 10.98 24.63
N LYS A 66 -9.18 12.23 25.08
CA LYS A 66 -9.67 12.67 26.39
C LYS A 66 -10.90 13.57 26.23
N ASN A 67 -11.61 13.85 27.33
CA ASN A 67 -12.57 14.96 27.41
C ASN A 67 -13.60 14.99 26.27
N SER A 68 -14.21 13.83 25.96
CA SER A 68 -15.21 13.65 24.89
C SER A 68 -14.72 13.93 23.46
N LYS A 69 -13.41 14.10 23.25
CA LYS A 69 -12.81 14.15 21.91
C LYS A 69 -12.89 12.79 21.23
N LYS A 70 -12.81 12.79 19.90
CA LYS A 70 -12.78 11.57 19.09
C LYS A 70 -11.44 11.48 18.38
N ILE A 71 -11.00 10.25 18.08
CA ILE A 71 -9.84 10.08 17.18
C ILE A 71 -10.15 10.67 15.79
N SER A 72 -11.40 10.61 15.34
CA SER A 72 -11.84 11.16 14.05
C SER A 72 -11.71 12.69 13.95
N ASP A 73 -11.51 13.42 15.06
CA ASP A 73 -11.21 14.85 15.03
C ASP A 73 -9.78 15.15 14.55
N ALA A 74 -8.87 14.19 14.71
CA ALA A 74 -7.44 14.33 14.39
C ALA A 74 -6.94 13.35 13.30
N ILE A 75 -7.66 12.25 13.06
CA ILE A 75 -7.34 11.28 12.01
C ILE A 75 -8.57 11.08 11.13
N THR A 76 -8.48 11.44 9.85
CA THR A 76 -9.61 11.36 8.92
C THR A 76 -9.24 10.66 7.63
N THR A 77 -10.11 9.78 7.13
CA THR A 77 -9.99 9.33 5.73
C THR A 77 -10.46 10.45 4.81
N ILE A 78 -9.56 10.92 3.96
CA ILE A 78 -9.83 12.04 3.04
C ILE A 78 -10.11 11.57 1.62
N PHE A 79 -9.65 10.38 1.25
CA PHE A 79 -9.85 9.80 -0.07
C PHE A 79 -10.12 8.31 0.05
N HIS A 80 -11.19 7.86 -0.60
CA HIS A 80 -11.41 6.47 -0.96
C HIS A 80 -11.42 6.41 -2.49
N ALA A 81 -10.73 5.43 -3.09
CA ALA A 81 -10.74 5.21 -4.52
C ALA A 81 -12.05 4.53 -4.98
N THR A 82 -13.18 5.21 -4.80
CA THR A 82 -14.53 4.76 -5.15
C THR A 82 -15.12 5.59 -6.28
N ASP A 83 -15.83 4.91 -7.19
CA ASP A 83 -16.52 5.49 -8.34
C ASP A 83 -15.64 6.49 -9.09
N PHE A 84 -14.38 6.07 -9.34
CA PHE A 84 -13.36 6.90 -9.96
C PHE A 84 -13.37 6.82 -11.49
N ILE A 85 -14.22 5.98 -12.08
CA ILE A 85 -14.44 5.91 -13.52
C ILE A 85 -15.74 6.62 -13.88
N LYS A 86 -15.76 7.29 -15.04
CA LYS A 86 -16.94 7.97 -15.57
C LYS A 86 -18.10 7.01 -15.76
N GLU A 87 -19.32 7.52 -15.61
CA GLU A 87 -20.54 6.72 -15.61
C GLU A 87 -20.78 5.96 -16.93
N ASP A 88 -20.39 6.53 -18.08
CA ASP A 88 -20.50 5.91 -19.40
C ASP A 88 -19.45 4.80 -19.64
N LYS A 89 -18.41 4.75 -18.80
CA LYS A 89 -17.33 3.75 -18.79
C LYS A 89 -17.43 2.79 -17.61
N ASN A 90 -18.43 2.97 -16.74
CA ASN A 90 -18.58 2.18 -15.54
C ASN A 90 -18.88 0.71 -15.91
N PRO A 91 -18.11 -0.28 -15.43
CA PRO A 91 -18.31 -1.70 -15.75
C PRO A 91 -19.73 -2.20 -15.44
N LEU A 92 -20.41 -1.60 -14.48
CA LEU A 92 -21.76 -2.00 -14.07
C LEU A 92 -22.81 -1.79 -15.17
N LYS A 93 -22.54 -0.94 -16.17
CA LYS A 93 -23.39 -0.74 -17.35
C LYS A 93 -23.36 -1.90 -18.34
N PHE A 94 -22.38 -2.80 -18.21
CA PHE A 94 -22.20 -3.94 -19.10
C PHE A 94 -22.61 -5.26 -18.44
N LEU A 95 -23.22 -5.21 -17.26
CA LEU A 95 -23.81 -6.38 -16.63
C LEU A 95 -25.06 -6.83 -17.38
N GLU A 96 -25.42 -8.11 -17.25
CA GLU A 96 -26.68 -8.62 -17.79
C GLU A 96 -27.90 -7.91 -17.14
N PRO A 97 -29.05 -7.77 -17.81
CA PRO A 97 -30.19 -6.98 -17.30
C PRO A 97 -30.65 -7.32 -15.87
N THR A 98 -30.64 -8.60 -15.52
CA THR A 98 -31.01 -9.06 -14.17
C THR A 98 -29.97 -8.64 -13.11
N GLN A 99 -28.69 -8.62 -13.48
CA GLN A 99 -27.59 -8.17 -12.64
C GLN A 99 -27.56 -6.65 -12.52
N MET A 100 -27.77 -5.92 -13.61
CA MET A 100 -27.92 -4.46 -13.58
C MET A 100 -29.03 -4.04 -12.61
N LYS A 101 -30.20 -4.69 -12.66
CA LYS A 101 -31.28 -4.43 -11.70
C LYS A 101 -30.88 -4.73 -10.27
N LYS A 102 -30.18 -5.85 -10.04
CA LYS A 102 -29.75 -6.28 -8.68
C LYS A 102 -28.68 -5.37 -8.07
N TYR A 103 -27.80 -4.82 -8.91
CA TYR A 103 -26.63 -4.07 -8.50
C TYR A 103 -26.66 -2.61 -8.95
N GLY A 104 -27.83 -2.07 -9.27
CA GLY A 104 -27.99 -0.70 -9.78
C GLY A 104 -27.46 0.38 -8.82
N ASP A 105 -27.50 0.12 -7.51
CA ASP A 105 -26.99 1.02 -6.48
C ASP A 105 -25.53 0.72 -6.08
N ALA A 106 -24.90 -0.30 -6.69
CA ALA A 106 -23.51 -0.62 -6.42
C ALA A 106 -22.58 0.38 -7.11
N GLY A 107 -21.42 0.58 -6.52
CA GLY A 107 -20.30 1.30 -7.13
C GLY A 107 -19.17 0.36 -7.51
N ILE A 108 -18.06 0.98 -7.90
CA ILE A 108 -16.77 0.29 -8.05
C ILE A 108 -15.71 0.92 -7.17
N PHE A 109 -14.72 0.13 -6.79
CA PHE A 109 -13.59 0.63 -6.02
C PHE A 109 -12.30 -0.09 -6.37
N ALA A 110 -11.19 0.63 -6.27
CA ALA A 110 -9.88 0.04 -6.08
C ALA A 110 -9.61 0.10 -4.59
N ASP A 111 -9.01 -0.93 -4.00
CA ASP A 111 -8.85 -0.99 -2.55
C ASP A 111 -7.71 -0.10 -2.06
N PHE A 112 -7.88 1.21 -2.19
CA PHE A 112 -6.95 2.25 -1.83
C PHE A 112 -7.70 3.40 -1.17
N ALA A 113 -7.06 4.00 -0.17
CA ALA A 113 -7.52 5.17 0.54
C ALA A 113 -6.33 5.98 1.07
N VAL A 114 -6.58 7.25 1.39
CA VAL A 114 -5.61 8.11 2.06
C VAL A 114 -6.20 8.63 3.36
N ILE A 115 -5.43 8.45 4.44
CA ILE A 115 -5.73 8.93 5.78
C ILE A 115 -4.86 10.15 6.05
N GLU A 116 -5.49 11.24 6.48
CA GLU A 116 -4.85 12.42 7.05
C GLU A 116 -4.70 12.22 8.56
N VAL A 117 -3.50 12.51 9.07
CA VAL A 117 -3.16 12.51 10.49
C VAL A 117 -2.66 13.91 10.86
N ASP A 118 -3.37 14.56 11.78
CA ASP A 118 -3.02 15.87 12.33
C ASP A 118 -2.30 15.68 13.68
N PHE A 119 -0.97 15.62 13.65
CA PHE A 119 -0.17 15.49 14.86
C PHE A 119 -0.22 16.72 15.74
N ALA A 120 -0.60 17.89 15.21
CA ALA A 120 -0.76 19.07 16.04
C ALA A 120 -1.87 18.85 17.08
N LYS A 121 -2.96 18.21 16.65
CA LYS A 121 -4.07 17.80 17.53
C LYS A 121 -3.70 16.62 18.41
N LEU A 122 -3.15 15.54 17.84
CA LEU A 122 -2.83 14.32 18.61
C LEU A 122 -1.82 14.53 19.74
N LEU A 123 -0.98 15.56 19.63
CA LEU A 123 0.02 15.94 20.63
C LEU A 123 -0.44 17.10 21.53
N ASN A 124 -1.73 17.44 21.51
CA ASN A 124 -2.32 18.34 22.49
C ASN A 124 -2.74 17.55 23.73
N ASP A 125 -1.95 17.66 24.81
CA ASP A 125 -2.15 16.89 26.04
C ASP A 125 -3.48 17.16 26.77
N SER A 126 -4.14 18.29 26.48
CA SER A 126 -5.48 18.60 26.99
C SER A 126 -6.59 17.83 26.29
N GLU A 127 -6.34 17.36 25.07
CA GLU A 127 -7.33 16.67 24.21
C GLU A 127 -7.00 15.19 24.02
N TYR A 128 -5.74 14.79 24.10
CA TYR A 128 -5.28 13.43 23.88
C TYR A 128 -4.23 13.01 24.93
N THR A 129 -4.16 11.71 25.22
CA THR A 129 -3.00 11.07 25.83
C THR A 129 -2.12 10.54 24.72
N HIS A 130 -0.82 10.77 24.79
CA HIS A 130 0.15 10.09 23.95
C HIS A 130 1.12 9.26 24.84
N THR A 131 1.41 8.03 24.44
CA THR A 131 2.41 7.18 25.11
C THR A 131 3.34 6.55 24.09
N VAL A 132 4.59 6.30 24.49
CA VAL A 132 5.63 5.72 23.63
C VAL A 132 6.07 4.40 24.20
N TRP A 133 6.14 3.37 23.35
CA TRP A 133 6.44 1.99 23.75
C TRP A 133 7.57 1.40 22.90
N SER A 134 8.44 0.63 23.54
CA SER A 134 9.50 -0.17 22.91
C SER A 134 9.70 -1.45 23.73
N GLU A 135 9.85 -2.60 23.08
CA GLU A 135 10.02 -3.90 23.77
C GLU A 135 8.99 -4.13 24.89
N SER A 136 7.72 -3.81 24.61
CA SER A 136 6.60 -3.94 25.54
C SER A 136 6.73 -3.12 26.83
N LYS A 137 7.61 -2.12 26.84
CA LYS A 137 7.80 -1.18 27.95
C LYS A 137 7.39 0.22 27.52
N GLU A 138 6.64 0.90 28.38
CA GLU A 138 6.38 2.33 28.21
C GLU A 138 7.66 3.13 28.51
N ILE A 139 8.05 3.99 27.59
CA ILE A 139 9.24 4.84 27.63
C ILE A 139 8.90 6.30 27.38
N THR A 140 7.65 6.70 27.58
CA THR A 140 7.16 8.07 27.32
C THR A 140 8.03 9.13 28.02
N SER A 141 8.44 8.88 29.26
CA SER A 141 9.25 9.82 30.07
C SER A 141 10.67 10.06 29.55
N SER A 142 11.20 9.19 28.69
CA SER A 142 12.52 9.35 28.07
C SER A 142 12.46 9.94 26.65
N TYR A 143 11.27 10.27 26.17
CA TYR A 143 11.06 10.89 24.86
C TYR A 143 10.97 12.41 24.95
N GLU A 144 11.25 13.08 23.83
CA GLU A 144 11.20 14.54 23.74
C GLU A 144 9.77 15.06 23.94
N ASN A 145 9.63 16.10 24.77
CA ASN A 145 8.35 16.74 25.04
C ASN A 145 7.98 17.83 24.00
N LYS A 146 8.93 18.21 23.14
CA LYS A 146 8.67 19.21 22.10
C LYS A 146 7.96 18.57 20.92
N GLN A 147 6.80 19.11 20.58
CA GLN A 147 5.93 18.62 19.52
C GLN A 147 6.66 18.36 18.19
N GLU A 148 7.44 19.32 17.70
CA GLU A 148 8.17 19.21 16.43
C GLU A 148 9.22 18.09 16.43
N GLU A 149 9.90 17.88 17.55
CA GLU A 149 10.90 16.82 17.71
C GLU A 149 10.21 15.45 17.78
N LEU A 150 9.10 15.37 18.51
CA LEU A 150 8.30 14.14 18.60
C LEU A 150 7.68 13.76 17.26
N ILE A 151 7.17 14.71 16.47
CA ILE A 151 6.68 14.46 15.11
C ILE A 151 7.80 13.92 14.21
N SER A 152 9.00 14.51 14.30
CA SER A 152 10.18 14.00 13.56
C SER A 152 10.50 12.57 14.00
N LYS A 153 10.45 12.23 15.29
CA LYS A 153 10.63 10.83 15.74
C LYS A 153 9.53 9.91 15.21
N ILE A 154 8.25 10.27 15.34
CA ILE A 154 7.13 9.45 14.84
C ILE A 154 7.29 9.15 13.35
N THR A 155 7.74 10.13 12.57
CA THR A 155 7.80 10.06 11.11
C THR A 155 9.18 9.66 10.55
N ASN A 156 10.14 9.24 11.39
CA ASN A 156 11.53 8.95 10.96
C ASN A 156 12.20 10.13 10.25
N ASP A 157 11.91 11.34 10.70
CA ASP A 157 12.38 12.61 10.16
C ASP A 157 12.11 12.75 8.65
N TYR A 158 11.03 12.12 8.19
CA TYR A 158 10.72 12.02 6.76
C TYR A 158 10.63 13.38 6.08
N ALA A 159 10.20 14.43 6.78
CA ALA A 159 10.09 15.78 6.22
C ALA A 159 11.46 16.37 5.83
N SER A 160 12.51 16.06 6.58
CA SER A 160 13.85 16.66 6.42
C SER A 160 14.70 15.97 5.35
N ASP A 161 14.37 14.73 4.96
CA ASP A 161 15.17 13.92 4.04
C ASP A 161 14.51 13.77 2.65
N ASN A 162 15.05 14.47 1.65
CA ASN A 162 14.57 14.41 0.27
C ASN A 162 14.88 13.07 -0.43
N SER A 163 15.90 12.33 0.01
CA SER A 163 16.27 11.04 -0.60
C SER A 163 15.24 9.93 -0.31
N LYS A 164 14.46 10.11 0.76
CA LYS A 164 13.47 9.13 1.24
C LYS A 164 12.05 9.40 0.77
N LYS A 165 11.82 10.45 -0.03
CA LYS A 165 10.46 10.82 -0.45
C LYS A 165 9.84 9.73 -1.29
N VAL A 166 8.56 9.49 -1.03
CA VAL A 166 7.76 8.55 -1.80
C VAL A 166 7.68 9.03 -3.25
N GLN A 167 7.92 8.10 -4.16
CA GLN A 167 7.76 8.30 -5.58
C GLN A 167 6.78 7.26 -6.10
N PHE A 168 6.15 7.55 -7.22
CA PHE A 168 5.22 6.65 -7.89
C PHE A 168 5.77 6.27 -9.25
N VAL A 169 5.42 5.06 -9.71
CA VAL A 169 5.66 4.64 -11.08
C VAL A 169 4.72 5.40 -12.01
N SER A 170 5.26 6.02 -13.05
CA SER A 170 4.51 6.75 -14.08
C SER A 170 4.04 5.86 -15.24
N ASP A 171 4.75 4.77 -15.50
CA ASP A 171 4.42 3.81 -16.55
C ASP A 171 3.37 2.79 -16.09
N SER A 172 2.47 2.38 -16.98
CA SER A 172 1.51 1.31 -16.69
C SER A 172 2.09 -0.04 -17.08
N LEU A 173 1.83 -1.08 -16.26
CA LEU A 173 2.17 -2.47 -16.58
C LEU A 173 1.39 -3.03 -17.78
N LEU A 174 0.40 -2.30 -18.30
CA LEU A 174 -0.26 -2.65 -19.55
C LEU A 174 0.56 -2.23 -20.78
N ASP A 175 1.53 -1.32 -20.64
CA ASP A 175 2.45 -1.01 -21.72
C ASP A 175 3.46 -2.14 -21.92
N GLU A 176 3.58 -2.62 -23.17
CA GLU A 176 4.39 -3.78 -23.52
C GLU A 176 5.88 -3.60 -23.17
N ALA A 177 6.45 -2.42 -23.47
CA ALA A 177 7.86 -2.16 -23.22
C ALA A 177 8.15 -2.09 -21.71
N TYR A 178 7.19 -1.60 -20.93
CA TYR A 178 7.31 -1.57 -19.48
C TYR A 178 7.09 -2.96 -18.85
N TYR A 179 6.06 -3.69 -19.28
CA TYR A 179 5.75 -5.04 -18.80
C TYR A 179 6.91 -6.01 -18.99
N LYS A 180 7.58 -5.98 -20.16
CA LYS A 180 8.73 -6.84 -20.47
C LYS A 180 9.89 -6.72 -19.47
N LYS A 181 9.97 -5.62 -18.71
CA LYS A 181 10.96 -5.49 -17.63
C LYS A 181 10.66 -6.43 -16.45
N TYR A 182 9.40 -6.79 -16.25
CA TYR A 182 8.94 -7.66 -15.16
C TYR A 182 8.69 -9.11 -15.60
N ASP A 183 8.51 -9.33 -16.91
CA ASP A 183 8.22 -10.65 -17.47
C ASP A 183 9.44 -11.56 -17.39
N ARG A 184 9.40 -12.52 -16.47
CA ARG A 184 10.53 -13.42 -16.22
C ARG A 184 10.36 -14.73 -16.97
N LYS A 185 11.46 -15.27 -17.47
CA LYS A 185 11.49 -16.69 -17.84
C LYS A 185 11.51 -17.53 -16.55
N LEU A 186 10.81 -18.67 -16.58
CA LEU A 186 10.84 -19.63 -15.47
C LEU A 186 12.22 -20.29 -15.32
N ASP A 187 12.96 -20.38 -16.42
CA ASP A 187 14.30 -20.94 -16.48
C ASP A 187 15.14 -20.19 -17.54
N PHE A 188 16.45 -20.17 -17.34
CA PHE A 188 17.44 -19.58 -18.26
C PHE A 188 18.79 -20.27 -18.08
N ASP A 189 19.61 -20.28 -19.13
CA ASP A 189 20.91 -20.93 -19.10
C ASP A 189 21.95 -20.06 -18.38
N LYS A 190 22.28 -20.44 -17.16
CA LYS A 190 23.26 -19.74 -16.32
C LYS A 190 24.70 -19.81 -16.84
N THR A 191 24.98 -20.69 -17.80
CA THR A 191 26.31 -20.78 -18.43
C THR A 191 26.50 -19.75 -19.53
N LYS A 192 25.41 -19.14 -20.01
CA LYS A 192 25.42 -18.12 -21.06
C LYS A 192 25.38 -16.71 -20.48
N SER A 193 26.46 -15.97 -20.72
CA SER A 193 26.63 -14.62 -20.19
C SER A 193 25.53 -13.64 -20.61
N ASP A 194 24.99 -13.75 -21.83
CA ASP A 194 23.93 -12.91 -22.35
C ASP A 194 22.57 -13.19 -21.68
N GLU A 195 22.24 -14.45 -21.40
CA GLU A 195 21.03 -14.81 -20.66
C GLU A 195 21.09 -14.35 -19.21
N VAL A 196 22.25 -14.50 -18.56
CA VAL A 196 22.50 -13.98 -17.20
C VAL A 196 22.36 -12.46 -17.15
N GLU A 197 22.97 -11.73 -18.10
CA GLU A 197 22.87 -10.27 -18.16
C GLU A 197 21.45 -9.78 -18.48
N ALA A 198 20.72 -10.47 -19.36
CA ALA A 198 19.32 -10.18 -19.62
C ALA A 198 18.47 -10.37 -18.36
N TYR A 199 18.70 -11.44 -17.61
CA TYR A 199 18.00 -11.74 -16.37
C TYR A 199 18.29 -10.69 -15.28
N LYS A 200 19.54 -10.26 -15.10
CA LYS A 200 19.94 -9.23 -14.13
C LYS A 200 19.33 -7.85 -14.40
N LYS A 201 19.00 -7.55 -15.66
CA LYS A 201 18.37 -6.29 -16.06
C LYS A 201 16.87 -6.23 -15.75
N LEU A 202 16.24 -7.36 -15.45
CA LEU A 202 14.82 -7.42 -15.12
C LEU A 202 14.53 -6.65 -13.82
N GLU A 203 13.35 -6.05 -13.77
CA GLU A 203 12.82 -5.41 -12.59
C GLU A 203 12.33 -6.43 -11.56
N SER A 204 12.39 -6.03 -10.29
CA SER A 204 11.90 -6.78 -9.14
C SER A 204 10.77 -6.04 -8.43
N LEU A 205 9.91 -6.80 -7.78
CA LEU A 205 8.89 -6.32 -6.86
C LEU A 205 9.36 -6.53 -5.44
N TYR A 206 9.33 -5.45 -4.66
CA TYR A 206 9.64 -5.45 -3.23
C TYR A 206 8.38 -5.08 -2.47
N ILE A 207 7.97 -5.95 -1.56
CA ILE A 207 6.79 -5.75 -0.73
C ILE A 207 7.24 -5.73 0.71
N VAL A 208 6.75 -4.75 1.46
CA VAL A 208 6.97 -4.63 2.90
C VAL A 208 5.61 -4.49 3.58
N GLY A 209 5.39 -5.29 4.61
CA GLY A 209 4.15 -5.31 5.37
C GLY A 209 4.32 -5.69 6.82
N TYR A 210 3.24 -5.53 7.56
CA TYR A 210 3.17 -5.86 8.98
C TYR A 210 1.93 -6.71 9.27
N PRO A 211 1.83 -7.94 8.74
CA PRO A 211 0.74 -8.84 9.11
C PRO A 211 0.73 -9.15 10.60
N THR A 212 -0.44 -9.59 11.08
CA THR A 212 -0.53 -10.22 12.40
C THR A 212 0.44 -11.39 12.48
N ALA A 213 1.10 -11.52 13.63
CA ALA A 213 2.03 -12.61 13.89
C ALA A 213 1.32 -13.96 14.11
N ASN A 214 -0.01 -14.03 14.03
CA ASN A 214 -0.76 -15.27 14.24
C ASN A 214 -0.30 -16.42 13.33
N GLU A 215 -0.01 -16.11 12.06
CA GLU A 215 0.51 -17.08 11.07
C GLU A 215 2.02 -16.94 10.86
N ASP A 216 2.74 -16.29 11.79
CA ASP A 216 4.19 -16.28 11.75
C ASP A 216 4.75 -17.64 12.13
N TYR A 217 5.12 -18.40 11.11
CA TYR A 217 5.64 -19.75 11.22
C TYR A 217 7.15 -19.80 11.45
N TYR A 218 7.81 -18.65 11.60
CA TYR A 218 9.25 -18.56 11.85
C TYR A 218 9.62 -18.41 13.33
N LEU A 219 8.63 -18.24 14.21
CA LEU A 219 8.83 -18.23 15.66
C LEU A 219 9.18 -19.65 16.15
N ASP A 220 10.23 -19.77 16.96
CA ASP A 220 10.65 -21.03 17.56
C ASP A 220 9.87 -21.31 18.85
N GLN A 221 9.34 -22.53 18.99
CA GLN A 221 8.50 -22.90 20.14
C GLN A 221 9.21 -22.84 21.50
N TYR A 222 10.53 -22.99 21.52
CA TYR A 222 11.34 -23.00 22.72
C TYR A 222 12.02 -21.65 22.95
N GLU A 223 12.55 -21.01 21.89
CA GLU A 223 13.22 -19.70 22.02
C GLU A 223 12.22 -18.55 22.19
N ASP A 224 11.04 -18.64 21.55
CA ASP A 224 10.09 -17.52 21.42
C ASP A 224 8.79 -17.72 22.22
N HIS A 225 8.80 -18.54 23.28
CA HIS A 225 7.59 -18.90 24.06
C HIS A 225 6.75 -17.68 24.49
N THR A 226 7.39 -16.62 24.99
CA THR A 226 6.69 -15.38 25.41
C THR A 226 6.01 -14.70 24.23
N GLN A 227 6.66 -14.64 23.06
CA GLN A 227 6.12 -14.04 21.84
C GLN A 227 4.96 -14.89 21.29
N LEU A 228 5.08 -16.22 21.36
CA LEU A 228 4.04 -17.15 20.92
C LEU A 228 2.74 -16.99 21.71
N SER A 229 2.83 -16.68 23.00
CA SER A 229 1.64 -16.46 23.85
C SER A 229 0.82 -15.23 23.45
N THR A 230 1.46 -14.24 22.80
CA THR A 230 0.85 -12.94 22.46
C THR A 230 0.77 -12.66 20.97
N LYS A 231 1.29 -13.54 20.09
CA LYS A 231 1.38 -13.35 18.64
C LYS A 231 0.06 -12.94 17.94
N LYS A 232 -1.09 -13.35 18.46
CA LYS A 232 -2.41 -12.94 17.91
C LYS A 232 -2.74 -11.47 18.12
N TYR A 233 -2.03 -10.79 19.02
CA TYR A 233 -2.20 -9.38 19.36
C TYR A 233 -1.01 -8.51 18.92
N ASP A 234 -0.04 -9.09 18.22
CA ASP A 234 1.15 -8.41 17.74
C ASP A 234 1.34 -8.64 16.23
N PHE A 235 2.34 -7.98 15.66
CA PHE A 235 2.63 -7.95 14.24
C PHE A 235 4.09 -8.30 13.98
N SER A 236 4.37 -8.78 12.77
CA SER A 236 5.72 -9.10 12.31
C SER A 236 6.02 -8.32 11.03
N LEU A 237 7.25 -7.82 10.88
CA LEU A 237 7.70 -7.29 9.58
C LEU A 237 7.87 -8.43 8.58
N TRP A 238 7.10 -8.39 7.49
CA TRP A 238 7.19 -9.34 6.39
C TRP A 238 7.64 -8.64 5.12
N VAL A 239 8.57 -9.29 4.43
CA VAL A 239 8.95 -8.95 3.06
C VAL A 239 8.62 -10.11 2.13
N ASN A 240 8.39 -9.84 0.85
CA ASN A 240 8.22 -10.90 -0.15
C ASN A 240 9.56 -11.55 -0.54
N SER A 241 10.43 -11.85 0.42
CA SER A 241 11.69 -12.56 0.18
C SER A 241 11.48 -14.08 0.30
N GLU A 242 12.40 -14.87 -0.25
CA GLU A 242 12.29 -16.33 -0.15
C GLU A 242 12.60 -16.83 1.27
N SER A 243 11.78 -17.76 1.76
CA SER A 243 11.88 -18.31 3.12
C SER A 243 13.23 -18.95 3.44
N LYS A 244 13.92 -19.46 2.41
CA LYS A 244 15.25 -20.08 2.53
C LYS A 244 16.31 -19.13 3.11
N TYR A 245 16.11 -17.81 3.02
CA TYR A 245 17.04 -16.81 3.54
C TYR A 245 16.88 -16.52 5.04
N TYR A 246 15.73 -16.87 5.63
CA TYR A 246 15.44 -16.54 7.03
C TYR A 246 16.48 -17.12 8.01
N LYS A 247 17.02 -16.30 8.91
CA LYS A 247 18.13 -16.62 9.85
C LYS A 247 19.43 -17.13 9.17
N LYS A 248 19.56 -17.06 7.83
CA LYS A 248 20.73 -17.55 7.08
C LYS A 248 21.50 -16.47 6.30
N LEU A 249 21.09 -15.20 6.41
CA LEU A 249 21.78 -14.07 5.77
C LEU A 249 22.82 -13.39 6.66
N ALA A 250 22.65 -13.45 7.98
CA ALA A 250 23.59 -12.83 8.90
C ALA A 250 24.92 -13.61 8.86
N ASN A 251 25.95 -13.01 8.25
CA ASN A 251 27.30 -13.54 8.30
C ASN A 251 27.78 -13.44 9.76
N LYS A 252 27.85 -14.58 10.47
CA LYS A 252 28.74 -14.66 11.63
C LYS A 252 30.16 -14.43 11.13
N GLU A 253 30.97 -13.71 11.90
CA GLU A 253 32.37 -13.45 11.56
C GLU A 253 33.07 -14.77 11.20
N GLY A 254 33.72 -14.84 10.03
CA GLY A 254 34.37 -16.04 9.51
C GLY A 254 33.52 -16.98 8.64
N TYR A 255 32.24 -16.70 8.39
CA TYR A 255 31.39 -17.53 7.50
C TYR A 255 31.13 -16.85 6.15
N THR A 256 31.42 -17.55 5.05
CA THR A 256 30.92 -17.20 3.70
C THR A 256 29.44 -17.57 3.59
N SER A 257 28.60 -16.61 3.14
CA SER A 257 27.18 -16.87 2.88
C SER A 257 27.02 -18.08 1.96
N SER A 258 26.06 -18.96 2.26
CA SER A 258 25.72 -20.09 1.39
C SER A 258 24.96 -19.66 0.13
N PHE A 259 24.63 -18.37 0.00
CA PHE A 259 23.91 -17.82 -1.14
C PHE A 259 24.82 -16.94 -1.98
N SER A 260 24.68 -17.04 -3.29
CA SER A 260 25.41 -16.16 -4.21
C SER A 260 24.93 -14.71 -4.08
N LYS A 261 25.82 -13.75 -4.34
CA LYS A 261 25.45 -12.32 -4.38
C LYS A 261 24.29 -12.05 -5.34
N GLU A 262 24.30 -12.67 -6.52
CA GLU A 262 23.24 -12.56 -7.52
C GLU A 262 21.88 -13.05 -6.99
N GLU A 263 21.88 -14.13 -6.21
CA GLU A 263 20.66 -14.66 -5.59
C GLU A 263 20.11 -13.75 -4.48
N LEU A 264 20.99 -13.07 -3.74
CA LEU A 264 20.60 -12.14 -2.68
C LEU A 264 20.15 -10.77 -3.19
N GLU A 265 20.73 -10.30 -4.30
CA GLU A 265 20.32 -9.05 -4.95
C GLU A 265 18.99 -9.19 -5.73
N LYS A 266 18.55 -10.44 -5.98
CA LYS A 266 17.29 -10.75 -6.63
C LYS A 266 16.09 -10.49 -5.70
N GLY A 267 15.25 -9.53 -6.06
CA GLY A 267 13.90 -9.42 -5.51
C GLY A 267 12.90 -10.38 -6.17
N ASN A 268 11.69 -10.45 -5.63
CA ASN A 268 10.61 -11.27 -6.21
C ASN A 268 9.94 -10.59 -7.43
N PHE A 269 8.96 -11.24 -8.03
CA PHE A 269 8.35 -10.82 -9.30
C PHE A 269 6.87 -11.20 -9.37
N LEU A 270 6.24 -10.98 -10.53
CA LEU A 270 4.84 -11.30 -10.77
C LEU A 270 4.57 -12.82 -10.69
N SER A 271 3.44 -13.20 -10.11
CA SER A 271 3.01 -14.58 -9.97
C SER A 271 2.42 -15.10 -11.28
N TYR A 272 2.76 -16.33 -11.65
CA TYR A 272 2.16 -17.00 -12.81
C TYR A 272 0.83 -17.70 -12.48
N GLN A 273 0.24 -17.44 -11.31
CA GLN A 273 -1.00 -18.10 -10.90
C GLN A 273 -2.10 -17.92 -11.95
N ILE A 274 -2.65 -19.03 -12.44
CA ILE A 274 -3.60 -19.06 -13.55
C ILE A 274 -5.01 -18.66 -13.12
N GLY A 275 -5.39 -18.95 -11.86
CA GLY A 275 -6.75 -18.76 -11.36
C GLY A 275 -7.24 -17.31 -11.29
N TYR A 276 -6.34 -16.34 -11.45
CA TYR A 276 -6.66 -14.91 -11.43
C TYR A 276 -6.36 -14.22 -12.78
N ARG A 277 -5.99 -14.94 -13.84
CA ARG A 277 -5.63 -14.29 -15.10
C ARG A 277 -6.85 -13.74 -15.82
N SER A 278 -6.80 -12.49 -16.25
CA SER A 278 -7.72 -11.88 -17.22
C SER A 278 -7.03 -11.45 -18.51
N PHE A 279 -5.69 -11.35 -18.51
CA PHE A 279 -4.88 -11.03 -19.68
C PHE A 279 -4.20 -12.31 -20.21
N ILE A 280 -4.24 -12.50 -21.54
CA ILE A 280 -3.71 -13.70 -22.19
C ILE A 280 -2.18 -13.69 -22.31
N ASP A 281 -1.58 -12.49 -22.36
CA ASP A 281 -0.17 -12.24 -22.71
C ASP A 281 0.61 -11.54 -21.58
N LYS A 282 -0.05 -11.22 -20.46
CA LYS A 282 0.56 -10.53 -19.31
C LYS A 282 0.35 -11.29 -18.00
N PRO A 283 0.97 -12.48 -17.84
CA PRO A 283 0.88 -13.23 -16.59
C PRO A 283 1.19 -12.39 -15.35
N GLY A 284 0.39 -12.59 -14.31
CA GLY A 284 0.54 -11.85 -13.06
C GLY A 284 -0.07 -10.46 -13.07
N LEU A 285 -0.67 -10.02 -14.17
CA LEU A 285 -1.63 -8.92 -14.16
C LEU A 285 -3.05 -9.48 -14.16
N THR A 286 -3.97 -8.72 -13.58
CA THR A 286 -5.40 -9.01 -13.65
C THR A 286 -6.27 -7.77 -13.64
N ASP A 287 -7.45 -7.91 -14.21
CA ASP A 287 -8.53 -6.93 -14.13
C ASP A 287 -9.38 -7.34 -12.93
N GLY A 288 -9.37 -6.50 -11.90
CA GLY A 288 -10.07 -6.72 -10.66
C GLY A 288 -11.56 -6.98 -10.86
N PHE A 289 -12.20 -6.40 -11.87
CA PHE A 289 -13.63 -6.60 -12.12
C PHE A 289 -13.94 -7.89 -12.88
N LEU A 290 -13.05 -8.33 -13.77
CA LEU A 290 -13.29 -9.58 -14.51
C LEU A 290 -12.95 -10.82 -13.66
N ALA A 291 -11.80 -10.82 -12.98
CA ALA A 291 -11.29 -12.03 -12.32
C ALA A 291 -11.46 -12.02 -10.80
N ALA A 292 -11.59 -10.85 -10.17
CA ALA A 292 -11.55 -10.70 -8.70
C ALA A 292 -12.57 -9.69 -8.15
N HIS A 293 -13.76 -9.62 -8.74
CA HIS A 293 -14.76 -8.55 -8.52
C HIS A 293 -15.27 -8.43 -7.08
N ARG A 294 -14.97 -9.43 -6.24
CA ARG A 294 -15.21 -9.42 -4.80
C ARG A 294 -14.05 -10.10 -4.08
N VAL A 295 -13.67 -9.53 -2.95
CA VAL A 295 -12.73 -10.14 -2.01
C VAL A 295 -13.53 -10.67 -0.82
N GLY A 296 -13.55 -11.98 -0.63
CA GLY A 296 -14.37 -12.64 0.38
C GLY A 296 -15.83 -12.88 -0.05
N LYS A 297 -16.70 -13.13 0.94
CA LYS A 297 -18.09 -13.59 0.69
C LYS A 297 -19.06 -12.49 0.25
N LYS A 298 -18.77 -11.23 0.59
CA LYS A 298 -19.65 -10.07 0.38
C LYS A 298 -18.91 -9.00 -0.41
N LEU A 299 -19.66 -8.14 -1.09
CA LEU A 299 -19.11 -6.92 -1.68
C LEU A 299 -18.54 -6.01 -0.58
N TYR A 300 -17.55 -5.21 -0.94
CA TYR A 300 -17.06 -4.16 -0.07
C TYR A 300 -18.20 -3.20 0.24
N THR A 301 -18.32 -2.77 1.49
CA THR A 301 -19.34 -1.81 1.93
C THR A 301 -18.65 -0.66 2.63
N LEU A 302 -19.02 0.55 2.22
CA LEU A 302 -18.63 1.80 2.85
C LEU A 302 -19.89 2.52 3.34
N ASN A 303 -19.83 3.05 4.57
CA ASN A 303 -20.90 3.89 5.09
C ASN A 303 -20.67 5.31 4.58
N GLU A 304 -21.62 5.86 3.83
CA GLU A 304 -21.50 7.23 3.35
C GLU A 304 -21.85 8.21 4.48
N LYS A 305 -21.03 9.25 4.64
CA LYS A 305 -21.19 10.24 5.72
C LYS A 305 -22.51 11.00 5.64
N ASN A 306 -23.09 11.12 4.44
CA ASN A 306 -24.35 11.81 4.22
C ASN A 306 -25.47 10.77 4.13
N ASN A 307 -26.35 10.74 5.13
CA ASN A 307 -27.62 9.98 5.19
C ASN A 307 -27.58 8.59 5.85
N GLY A 308 -26.45 8.13 6.39
CA GLY A 308 -26.37 6.83 7.09
C GLY A 308 -26.62 5.61 6.20
N GLN A 309 -26.67 5.81 4.88
CA GLN A 309 -26.80 4.74 3.91
C GLN A 309 -25.43 4.14 3.60
N SER A 310 -25.40 2.82 3.49
CA SER A 310 -24.19 2.09 3.13
C SER A 310 -24.23 1.75 1.64
N LYS A 311 -23.17 2.09 0.90
CA LYS A 311 -23.02 1.73 -0.51
C LYS A 311 -22.11 0.51 -0.64
N LYS A 312 -22.46 -0.38 -1.58
CA LYS A 312 -21.69 -1.60 -1.89
C LYS A 312 -20.85 -1.38 -3.13
N TYR A 313 -19.68 -2.00 -3.20
CA TYR A 313 -18.74 -1.80 -4.29
C TYR A 313 -18.15 -3.12 -4.79
N PHE A 314 -18.00 -3.20 -6.12
CA PHE A 314 -17.21 -4.24 -6.79
C PHE A 314 -15.76 -3.80 -6.89
N ASN A 315 -14.85 -4.76 -6.70
CA ASN A 315 -13.44 -4.53 -6.96
C ASN A 315 -13.22 -4.23 -8.45
N TYR A 316 -12.40 -3.23 -8.75
CA TYR A 316 -12.15 -2.74 -10.09
C TYR A 316 -10.76 -2.13 -10.22
N GLY A 317 -10.19 -2.24 -11.42
CA GLY A 317 -8.91 -1.65 -11.78
C GLY A 317 -7.88 -2.70 -12.16
N LEU A 318 -6.70 -2.23 -12.58
CA LEU A 318 -5.55 -3.08 -12.83
C LEU A 318 -4.96 -3.53 -11.49
N GLU A 319 -4.79 -4.83 -11.34
CA GLU A 319 -4.13 -5.44 -10.19
C GLU A 319 -2.94 -6.29 -10.62
N ILE A 320 -2.01 -6.48 -9.69
CA ILE A 320 -0.89 -7.39 -9.84
C ILE A 320 -1.01 -8.55 -8.85
N LEU A 321 -0.52 -9.70 -9.28
CA LEU A 321 -0.39 -10.91 -8.47
C LEU A 321 1.06 -11.00 -8.00
N PRO A 322 1.40 -10.66 -6.75
CA PRO A 322 2.77 -10.82 -6.28
C PRO A 322 3.09 -12.29 -6.03
N ARG A 323 4.29 -12.72 -6.44
CA ARG A 323 4.82 -14.04 -6.07
C ARG A 323 5.33 -14.03 -4.63
N PHE A 324 5.12 -15.14 -3.92
CA PHE A 324 5.65 -15.38 -2.57
C PHE A 324 5.26 -14.30 -1.55
N TYR A 325 4.05 -13.76 -1.69
CA TYR A 325 3.47 -12.87 -0.71
C TYR A 325 1.99 -13.20 -0.54
N ALA A 326 1.69 -13.96 0.50
CA ALA A 326 0.35 -14.31 0.94
C ALA A 326 0.35 -14.39 2.48
N PRO A 327 0.51 -13.23 3.15
CA PRO A 327 0.53 -13.17 4.61
C PRO A 327 -0.88 -13.26 5.21
N ALA A 328 -0.92 -13.38 6.54
CA ALA A 328 -2.15 -13.26 7.33
C ALA A 328 -2.79 -11.86 7.24
N GLY A 329 -3.94 -11.70 7.91
CA GLY A 329 -4.60 -10.41 8.08
C GLY A 329 -3.67 -9.34 8.68
N GLY A 330 -3.92 -8.06 8.39
CA GLY A 330 -3.06 -6.95 8.83
C GLY A 330 -1.97 -6.55 7.83
N ALA A 331 -1.68 -7.36 6.81
CA ALA A 331 -0.83 -6.95 5.68
C ALA A 331 -1.53 -6.01 4.67
N SER A 332 -2.81 -5.72 4.89
CA SER A 332 -3.55 -4.72 4.13
C SER A 332 -2.83 -3.36 4.20
N GLY A 333 -2.54 -2.77 3.05
CA GLY A 333 -1.82 -1.50 2.94
C GLY A 333 -0.32 -1.67 2.72
N SER A 334 0.19 -2.90 2.63
CA SER A 334 1.58 -3.16 2.27
C SER A 334 1.94 -2.52 0.94
N SER A 335 3.06 -1.80 0.94
CA SER A 335 3.56 -1.12 -0.24
C SER A 335 4.20 -2.12 -1.19
N VAL A 336 3.83 -2.08 -2.47
CA VAL A 336 4.54 -2.78 -3.54
C VAL A 336 5.38 -1.79 -4.32
N ARG A 337 6.69 -2.05 -4.41
CA ARG A 337 7.71 -1.12 -4.91
C ARG A 337 8.60 -1.74 -5.97
N THR A 338 9.15 -0.89 -6.83
CA THR A 338 10.26 -1.23 -7.74
C THR A 338 11.61 -1.20 -7.02
N LYS A 339 12.68 -1.66 -7.68
CA LYS A 339 14.05 -1.59 -7.13
C LYS A 339 14.51 -0.15 -6.84
N ASP A 340 13.99 0.81 -7.60
CA ASP A 340 14.25 2.25 -7.43
C ASP A 340 13.34 2.88 -6.35
N ASN A 341 12.72 2.07 -5.49
CA ASN A 341 11.86 2.51 -4.38
C ASN A 341 10.60 3.31 -4.81
N LYS A 342 10.13 3.11 -6.05
CA LYS A 342 8.88 3.73 -6.54
C LYS A 342 7.69 2.85 -6.24
N LEU A 343 6.62 3.44 -5.70
CA LEU A 343 5.34 2.77 -5.45
C LEU A 343 4.64 2.43 -6.77
N LEU A 344 4.23 1.18 -6.88
CA LEU A 344 3.54 0.62 -8.05
C LEU A 344 2.09 0.24 -7.70
N ALA A 345 1.90 -0.38 -6.53
CA ALA A 345 0.60 -0.88 -6.08
C ALA A 345 0.50 -0.90 -4.54
N VAL A 346 -0.72 -1.09 -4.05
CA VAL A 346 -1.03 -1.36 -2.65
C VAL A 346 -1.64 -2.76 -2.52
N TYR A 347 -1.04 -3.59 -1.69
CA TYR A 347 -1.54 -4.95 -1.44
C TYR A 347 -2.83 -4.92 -0.61
N HIS A 348 -3.81 -5.77 -0.93
CA HIS A 348 -5.11 -5.76 -0.25
C HIS A 348 -5.73 -7.12 0.05
N ALA A 349 -5.38 -8.18 -0.69
CA ALA A 349 -5.97 -9.51 -0.48
C ALA A 349 -4.93 -10.62 -0.59
N ALA A 350 -5.05 -11.64 0.27
CA ALA A 350 -4.20 -12.83 0.27
C ALA A 350 -4.98 -14.09 -0.12
N ASN A 351 -4.30 -15.00 -0.82
CA ASN A 351 -4.77 -16.37 -1.04
C ASN A 351 -3.64 -17.36 -0.73
N ASN A 352 -3.67 -17.88 0.50
CA ASN A 352 -2.64 -18.78 1.03
C ASN A 352 -2.58 -20.14 0.32
N ILE A 353 -3.66 -20.57 -0.34
CA ILE A 353 -3.70 -21.80 -1.16
C ILE A 353 -2.95 -21.55 -2.48
N ALA A 354 -3.22 -20.42 -3.11
CA ALA A 354 -2.60 -20.00 -4.37
C ALA A 354 -1.17 -19.44 -4.19
N LYS A 355 -0.71 -19.25 -2.95
CA LYS A 355 0.60 -18.64 -2.59
C LYS A 355 0.85 -17.28 -3.27
N THR A 356 -0.22 -16.52 -3.43
CA THR A 356 -0.23 -15.17 -4.03
C THR A 356 -1.34 -14.33 -3.41
N GLY A 357 -1.48 -13.09 -3.87
CA GLY A 357 -2.53 -12.19 -3.46
C GLY A 357 -2.89 -11.22 -4.56
N LEU A 358 -3.56 -10.13 -4.20
CA LEU A 358 -3.93 -9.05 -5.09
C LEU A 358 -3.36 -7.74 -4.54
N ALA A 359 -2.74 -6.96 -5.42
CA ALA A 359 -2.36 -5.59 -5.14
C ALA A 359 -2.91 -4.65 -6.21
N ALA A 360 -3.66 -3.64 -5.78
CA ALA A 360 -4.28 -2.66 -6.66
C ALA A 360 -3.23 -1.66 -7.13
N THR A 361 -3.04 -1.54 -8.44
CA THR A 361 -2.11 -0.56 -9.01
C THR A 361 -2.67 0.85 -8.90
N PHE A 362 -1.79 1.83 -8.72
CA PHE A 362 -2.20 3.23 -8.65
C PHE A 362 -2.63 3.79 -10.01
N ARG A 363 -2.21 3.16 -11.12
CA ARG A 363 -2.36 3.70 -12.47
C ARG A 363 -2.62 2.60 -13.51
N SER A 364 -3.58 2.86 -14.38
CA SER A 364 -3.88 2.07 -15.57
C SER A 364 -3.87 2.97 -16.81
N ASN A 365 -3.19 2.56 -17.88
CA ASN A 365 -3.30 3.23 -19.17
C ASN A 365 -4.60 2.87 -19.91
N GLY A 366 -5.42 1.95 -19.38
CA GLY A 366 -6.58 1.37 -20.04
C GLY A 366 -6.21 0.16 -20.91
N TYR A 367 -7.18 -0.73 -21.12
CA TYR A 367 -7.00 -1.92 -21.96
C TYR A 367 -8.27 -2.29 -22.72
N ASN A 368 -8.13 -2.43 -24.03
CA ASN A 368 -9.16 -2.84 -24.98
C ASN A 368 -9.13 -4.35 -25.17
N TYR A 369 -10.21 -5.01 -24.76
CA TYR A 369 -10.36 -6.45 -24.89
C TYR A 369 -10.76 -6.91 -26.30
N LYS A 370 -10.77 -6.01 -27.29
CA LYS A 370 -11.10 -6.29 -28.69
C LYS A 370 -12.46 -6.99 -28.86
N GLY A 371 -13.43 -6.61 -28.04
CA GLY A 371 -14.78 -7.17 -28.07
C GLY A 371 -14.97 -8.48 -27.29
N LEU A 372 -13.92 -9.04 -26.67
CA LEU A 372 -14.02 -10.32 -25.94
C LEU A 372 -15.05 -10.27 -24.80
N PHE A 373 -15.22 -9.10 -24.17
CA PHE A 373 -16.21 -8.85 -23.12
C PHE A 373 -17.25 -7.83 -23.55
N GLY A 374 -17.66 -7.88 -24.83
CA GLY A 374 -18.56 -6.89 -25.42
C GLY A 374 -17.90 -5.51 -25.49
N SER A 375 -18.60 -4.46 -25.05
CA SER A 375 -18.09 -3.09 -25.04
C SER A 375 -17.27 -2.74 -23.78
N TYR A 376 -17.15 -3.66 -22.82
CA TYR A 376 -16.34 -3.46 -21.63
C TYR A 376 -14.85 -3.37 -21.97
N ASN A 377 -14.20 -2.34 -21.42
CA ASN A 377 -12.76 -2.14 -21.44
C ASN A 377 -12.29 -1.72 -20.03
N LEU A 378 -11.06 -2.06 -19.70
CA LEU A 378 -10.43 -1.54 -18.49
C LEU A 378 -10.11 -0.06 -18.71
N GLY A 379 -10.52 0.80 -17.78
CA GLY A 379 -10.43 2.25 -17.93
C GLY A 379 -9.02 2.78 -17.69
N GLN A 380 -8.76 3.94 -18.29
CA GLN A 380 -7.58 4.75 -18.01
C GLN A 380 -7.78 5.62 -16.77
N TYR A 381 -6.90 5.47 -15.76
CA TYR A 381 -6.99 6.21 -14.50
C TYR A 381 -5.64 6.33 -13.79
N ASP A 382 -5.51 7.35 -12.94
CA ASP A 382 -4.43 7.48 -11.96
C ASP A 382 -5.01 7.93 -10.61
N LEU A 383 -4.90 7.09 -9.58
CA LEU A 383 -5.49 7.33 -8.26
C LEU A 383 -4.75 8.42 -7.46
N ILE A 384 -3.53 8.77 -7.86
CA ILE A 384 -2.68 9.76 -7.18
C ILE A 384 -2.75 11.10 -7.91
N TYR A 385 -2.45 11.11 -9.20
CA TYR A 385 -2.32 12.30 -10.04
C TYR A 385 -3.54 12.58 -10.93
N GLY A 386 -4.49 11.65 -11.07
CA GLY A 386 -5.66 11.85 -11.92
C GLY A 386 -5.33 12.01 -13.41
N GLY A 387 -6.29 12.56 -14.17
CA GLY A 387 -6.09 12.93 -15.57
C GLY A 387 -6.30 11.81 -16.59
N GLY A 388 -6.78 10.64 -16.17
CA GLY A 388 -7.16 9.57 -17.11
C GLY A 388 -8.39 9.93 -17.93
N SER A 389 -8.42 9.52 -19.21
CA SER A 389 -9.55 9.81 -20.11
C SER A 389 -10.89 9.26 -19.63
N ASP A 390 -10.86 8.11 -18.95
CA ASP A 390 -12.05 7.43 -18.41
C ASP A 390 -12.28 7.76 -16.93
N GLN A 391 -11.39 8.53 -16.31
CA GLN A 391 -11.46 8.86 -14.88
C GLN A 391 -12.46 10.00 -14.65
N ALA A 392 -13.31 9.85 -13.64
CA ALA A 392 -14.22 10.90 -13.21
C ALA A 392 -13.43 12.03 -12.52
N SER A 393 -13.86 13.29 -12.74
CA SER A 393 -13.21 14.46 -12.13
C SER A 393 -13.34 14.46 -10.62
N GLY A 394 -12.32 14.93 -9.90
CA GLY A 394 -12.32 14.95 -8.44
C GLY A 394 -12.10 13.58 -7.80
N LYS A 395 -11.64 12.58 -8.56
CA LYS A 395 -11.50 11.18 -8.12
C LYS A 395 -10.05 10.71 -8.13
N SER A 396 -9.15 11.58 -7.72
CA SER A 396 -7.74 11.29 -7.42
C SER A 396 -7.32 11.97 -6.12
N TYR A 397 -6.27 11.47 -5.47
CA TYR A 397 -5.71 12.10 -4.27
C TYR A 397 -5.37 13.57 -4.49
N ARG A 398 -4.71 13.93 -5.61
CA ARG A 398 -4.39 15.33 -5.93
C ARG A 398 -5.64 16.21 -5.97
N GLU A 399 -6.68 15.77 -6.68
CA GLU A 399 -7.89 16.59 -6.85
C GLU A 399 -8.68 16.74 -5.54
N VAL A 400 -8.69 15.69 -4.70
CA VAL A 400 -9.25 15.78 -3.33
C VAL A 400 -8.46 16.80 -2.50
N MET A 401 -7.13 16.77 -2.57
CA MET A 401 -6.27 17.74 -1.88
C MET A 401 -6.49 19.16 -2.40
N LYS A 402 -6.68 19.35 -3.70
CA LYS A 402 -7.02 20.64 -4.31
C LYS A 402 -8.28 21.24 -3.71
N VAL A 403 -9.35 20.43 -3.55
CA VAL A 403 -10.61 20.89 -2.96
C VAL A 403 -10.44 21.23 -1.47
N LYS A 404 -9.73 20.38 -0.72
CA LYS A 404 -9.59 20.54 0.73
C LYS A 404 -8.60 21.66 1.12
N TYR A 405 -7.57 21.88 0.32
CA TYR A 405 -6.43 22.74 0.63
C TYR A 405 -6.05 23.62 -0.57
N SER A 406 -7.00 24.41 -1.06
CA SER A 406 -6.77 25.33 -2.18
C SER A 406 -5.51 26.19 -1.95
N ASN A 407 -4.67 26.32 -2.97
CA ASN A 407 -3.39 27.05 -2.97
C ASN A 407 -2.29 26.50 -2.06
N ALA A 408 -2.49 25.38 -1.36
CA ALA A 408 -1.43 24.74 -0.60
C ALA A 408 -0.53 23.88 -1.50
N LYS A 409 0.63 23.52 -0.95
CA LYS A 409 1.61 22.62 -1.56
C LYS A 409 1.85 21.44 -0.63
N SER A 410 2.26 20.33 -1.20
CA SER A 410 2.69 19.16 -0.43
C SER A 410 4.05 18.66 -0.91
N ALA A 411 4.61 17.69 -0.19
CA ALA A 411 5.86 17.06 -0.59
C ALA A 411 5.75 16.37 -1.96
N LEU A 412 4.60 15.78 -2.26
CA LEU A 412 4.30 15.19 -3.58
C LEU A 412 3.97 16.23 -4.64
N PHE A 413 3.27 17.31 -4.27
CA PHE A 413 2.78 18.34 -5.18
C PHE A 413 3.44 19.69 -4.87
N SER A 414 4.74 19.77 -5.14
CA SER A 414 5.57 20.95 -4.81
C SER A 414 5.19 22.22 -5.58
N LYS A 415 4.56 22.06 -6.76
CA LYS A 415 3.99 23.15 -7.57
C LYS A 415 2.52 23.46 -7.24
N GLY A 416 1.94 22.77 -6.24
CA GLY A 416 0.53 22.86 -5.89
C GLY A 416 -0.32 21.81 -6.62
N PHE A 417 -1.60 21.74 -6.27
CA PHE A 417 -2.50 20.68 -6.72
C PHE A 417 -3.15 20.90 -8.10
N ASP A 418 -2.87 22.03 -8.75
CA ASP A 418 -3.30 22.34 -10.11
C ASP A 418 -2.41 21.71 -11.18
N ASP A 419 -1.17 21.36 -10.82
CA ASP A 419 -0.18 20.83 -11.75
C ASP A 419 -0.16 19.28 -11.76
N VAL A 420 -0.03 18.72 -12.96
CA VAL A 420 0.29 17.29 -13.16
C VAL A 420 1.72 17.26 -13.70
N PRO A 421 2.69 16.62 -13.03
CA PRO A 421 4.02 16.47 -13.61
C PRO A 421 3.94 15.73 -14.95
N GLU A 422 4.78 16.13 -15.90
CA GLU A 422 4.69 15.69 -17.29
C GLU A 422 4.80 14.17 -17.45
N GLU A 423 5.61 13.53 -16.62
CA GLU A 423 5.76 12.08 -16.59
C GLU A 423 4.46 11.34 -16.19
N PHE A 424 3.57 11.97 -15.42
CA PHE A 424 2.29 11.38 -15.00
C PHE A 424 1.13 11.75 -15.93
N LYS A 425 1.34 12.60 -16.94
CA LYS A 425 0.30 12.86 -17.95
C LYS A 425 0.16 11.67 -18.89
N PHE A 426 -1.08 11.30 -19.20
CA PHE A 426 -1.35 10.24 -20.17
C PHE A 426 -0.99 10.71 -21.58
N LYS A 427 -0.01 10.05 -22.20
CA LYS A 427 0.47 10.37 -23.56
C LYS A 427 -0.33 9.68 -24.66
N THR A 428 -1.04 8.61 -24.31
CA THR A 428 -1.84 7.82 -25.26
C THR A 428 -3.24 7.61 -24.68
N GLN A 429 -4.25 7.55 -25.55
CA GLN A 429 -5.57 7.06 -25.15
C GLN A 429 -5.50 5.58 -24.73
N ALA A 430 -6.54 5.09 -24.05
CA ALA A 430 -6.67 3.68 -23.69
C ALA A 430 -6.42 2.79 -24.91
N LYS A 431 -5.47 1.86 -24.79
CA LYS A 431 -5.04 0.97 -25.89
C LYS A 431 -5.97 -0.21 -26.02
#